data_AF-A0AAW3ZGL5-F1
#
_entry.id   AF-A0AAW3ZGL5-F1
#
_cell.length_a   1.000
_cell.length_b   1.000
_cell.length_c   1.000
_cell.angle_alpha   90.00
_cell.angle_beta   90.00
_cell.angle_gamma   90.00
#
_symmetry.space_group_name_H-M   'P 1'
#
loop_
_entity.id
_entity.type
_entity.pdbx_description
1 polymer ?
#
loop_
_entity_poly.entity_id
_entity_poly.type
_entity_poly.pdbx_seq_one_letter_code
_entity_poly.pdbx_strand_id
1 'polypeptide(L)'
;MRELTGFTDIRKVDAQATRYLPGHFLTAHDDDGSPTGQIRRVAYVLSLSERWHPDWGGLLNFYDGDSGQIQDTFVPAYNTLSLFTTPQYHAVSTVAPYAPLPRLSITGWLRAD
;
A
#
# COMPACT_ATOMS: atom_id res chain seq x y z
N MET A 1 -12.95 -12.05 -0.07
CA MET A 1 -12.45 -10.92 0.75
C MET A 1 -13.07 -10.88 2.14
N ARG A 2 -14.40 -10.81 2.32
CA ARG A 2 -15.04 -10.82 3.66
C ARG A 2 -14.56 -11.95 4.57
N GLU A 3 -14.47 -13.17 4.03
CA GLU A 3 -13.97 -14.35 4.75
C GLU A 3 -12.49 -14.19 5.15
N LEU A 4 -11.63 -13.79 4.21
CA LEU A 4 -10.19 -13.61 4.44
C LEU A 4 -9.90 -12.49 5.46
N THR A 5 -10.67 -11.39 5.43
CA THR A 5 -10.39 -10.19 6.23
C THR A 5 -11.20 -10.13 7.53
N GLY A 6 -12.21 -10.98 7.72
CA GLY A 6 -13.12 -10.96 8.86
C GLY A 6 -14.16 -9.83 8.87
N PHE A 7 -14.05 -8.85 7.97
CA PHE A 7 -15.03 -7.76 7.86
C PHE A 7 -16.24 -8.19 7.02
N THR A 8 -17.39 -8.36 7.68
CA THR A 8 -18.63 -8.83 7.05
C THR A 8 -19.36 -7.74 6.25
N ASP A 9 -19.07 -6.46 6.52
CA ASP A 9 -19.77 -5.30 5.98
C ASP A 9 -19.14 -4.70 4.70
N ILE A 10 -18.00 -5.24 4.24
CA ILE A 10 -17.38 -4.82 2.97
C ILE A 10 -18.41 -4.98 1.85
N ARG A 11 -18.68 -3.93 1.08
CA ARG A 11 -19.66 -3.93 -0.02
C ARG A 11 -19.21 -3.19 -1.28
N LYS A 12 -18.10 -2.45 -1.21
CA LYS A 12 -17.49 -1.75 -2.35
C LYS A 12 -16.00 -2.03 -2.44
N VAL A 13 -15.46 -1.83 -3.62
CA VAL A 13 -14.02 -1.80 -3.90
C VAL A 13 -13.76 -0.64 -4.86
N ASP A 14 -12.70 0.11 -4.60
CA ASP A 14 -12.12 1.03 -5.57
C ASP A 14 -10.70 0.58 -5.92
N ALA A 15 -10.17 1.11 -7.03
CA ALA A 15 -8.87 0.74 -7.56
C ALA A 15 -8.26 1.89 -8.35
N GLN A 16 -6.94 2.01 -8.27
CA GLN A 16 -6.13 2.90 -9.08
C GLN A 16 -4.86 2.20 -9.53
N ALA A 17 -4.43 2.49 -10.76
CA ALA A 17 -3.13 2.07 -11.25
C ALA A 17 -2.07 3.09 -10.83
N THR A 18 -0.98 2.63 -10.22
CA THR A 18 0.12 3.46 -9.76
C THR A 18 1.40 3.11 -10.48
N ARG A 19 2.19 4.14 -10.81
CA ARG A 19 3.49 4.03 -11.47
C ARG A 19 4.48 4.96 -10.77
N TYR A 20 5.37 4.38 -9.97
CA TYR A 20 6.46 5.11 -9.32
C TYR A 20 7.72 5.02 -10.19
N LEU A 21 8.24 6.18 -10.59
CA LEU A 21 9.50 6.35 -11.31
C LEU A 21 10.63 6.63 -10.31
N PRO A 22 11.91 6.55 -10.74
CA PRO A 22 13.01 7.03 -9.93
C PRO A 22 12.75 8.43 -9.35
N GLY A 23 12.93 8.57 -8.04
CA GLY A 23 12.63 9.78 -7.27
C GLY A 23 11.18 9.90 -6.76
N HIS A 24 10.24 9.07 -7.23
CA HIS A 24 8.87 9.09 -6.71
C HIS A 24 8.79 8.37 -5.36
N PHE A 25 7.89 8.84 -4.50
CA PHE A 25 7.56 8.27 -3.18
C PHE A 25 6.13 8.62 -2.79
N LEU A 26 5.64 8.03 -1.71
CA LEU A 26 4.43 8.46 -1.02
C LEU A 26 4.73 8.54 0.47
N THR A 27 4.58 9.74 1.03
CA THR A 27 4.91 10.02 2.44
C THR A 27 4.02 9.24 3.40
N ALA A 28 4.43 9.19 4.67
CA ALA A 28 3.64 8.55 5.71
C ALA A 28 2.21 9.11 5.79
N HIS A 29 1.24 8.20 5.82
CA HIS A 29 -0.20 8.44 5.95
C HIS A 29 -0.86 7.17 6.49
N ASP A 30 -2.13 7.23 6.92
CA ASP A 30 -2.81 6.12 7.58
C ASP A 30 -4.01 5.56 6.80
N ASP A 31 -4.32 6.14 5.66
CA ASP A 31 -5.50 5.85 4.84
C ASP A 31 -6.86 6.06 5.53
N ASP A 32 -6.95 6.91 6.55
CA ASP A 32 -8.25 7.26 7.13
C ASP A 32 -9.20 7.87 6.07
N GLY A 33 -10.31 7.17 5.83
CA GLY A 33 -11.34 7.57 4.87
C GLY A 33 -12.37 8.54 5.45
N SER A 34 -12.39 8.73 6.78
CA SER A 34 -13.39 9.52 7.49
C SER A 34 -13.55 10.97 6.97
N PRO A 35 -12.47 11.69 6.58
CA PRO A 35 -12.61 13.06 6.06
C PRO A 35 -13.36 13.14 4.72
N THR A 36 -13.47 12.02 4.01
CA THR A 36 -14.17 11.91 2.71
C THR A 36 -15.48 11.12 2.80
N GLY A 37 -15.91 10.76 4.02
CA GLY A 37 -17.11 9.95 4.26
C GLY A 37 -16.97 8.48 3.84
N GLN A 38 -15.74 8.01 3.60
CA GLN A 38 -15.48 6.63 3.17
C GLN A 38 -15.23 5.74 4.38
N ILE A 39 -15.82 4.53 4.39
CA ILE A 39 -15.56 3.54 5.43
C ILE A 39 -14.60 2.50 4.86
N ARG A 40 -13.31 2.79 4.90
CA ARG A 40 -12.23 1.91 4.43
C ARG A 40 -11.94 0.86 5.51
N ARG A 41 -12.05 -0.42 5.16
CA ARG A 41 -11.74 -1.55 6.07
C ARG A 41 -10.34 -2.08 5.85
N VAL A 42 -9.96 -2.26 4.60
CA VAL A 42 -8.69 -2.88 4.20
C VAL A 42 -8.16 -2.16 2.98
N ALA A 43 -6.92 -1.72 3.04
CA ALA A 43 -6.16 -1.29 1.87
C ALA A 43 -5.49 -2.51 1.22
N TYR A 44 -5.33 -2.46 -0.09
CA TYR A 44 -4.63 -3.50 -0.84
C TYR A 44 -3.65 -2.92 -1.85
N VAL A 45 -2.57 -3.67 -2.08
CA VAL A 45 -1.55 -3.38 -3.08
C VAL A 45 -1.25 -4.65 -3.86
N LEU A 46 -1.73 -4.73 -5.10
CA LEU A 46 -1.32 -5.76 -6.05
C LEU A 46 -0.08 -5.26 -6.80
N SER A 47 1.08 -5.79 -6.42
CA SER A 47 2.34 -5.47 -7.08
C SER A 47 2.48 -6.23 -8.41
N LEU A 48 2.84 -5.48 -9.46
CA LEU A 48 3.10 -5.99 -10.81
C LEU A 48 4.55 -5.73 -11.23
N SER A 49 5.44 -5.49 -10.25
CA SER A 49 6.85 -5.17 -10.49
C SER A 49 7.69 -6.45 -10.53
N GLU A 50 8.28 -6.75 -11.67
CA GLU A 50 9.11 -7.94 -11.85
C GLU A 50 10.52 -7.76 -11.29
N ARG A 51 11.04 -8.81 -10.63
CA ARG A 51 12.45 -8.91 -10.16
C ARG A 51 12.92 -7.69 -9.36
N TRP A 52 12.06 -7.14 -8.52
CA TRP A 52 12.39 -5.95 -7.72
C TRP A 52 13.45 -6.26 -6.67
N HIS A 53 14.44 -5.38 -6.53
CA HIS A 53 15.45 -5.47 -5.50
C HIS A 53 15.15 -4.47 -4.37
N PRO A 54 15.29 -4.85 -3.09
CA PRO A 54 15.02 -3.95 -1.96
C PRO A 54 15.80 -2.62 -2.01
N ASP A 55 17.05 -2.66 -2.47
CA ASP A 55 17.90 -1.45 -2.60
C ASP A 55 17.34 -0.41 -3.58
N TRP A 56 16.41 -0.78 -4.46
CA TRP A 56 15.75 0.17 -5.35
C TRP A 56 14.66 0.99 -4.66
N GLY A 57 14.40 0.77 -3.37
CA GLY A 57 13.35 1.45 -2.64
C GLY A 57 11.97 1.06 -3.13
N GLY A 58 10.99 1.97 -3.10
CA GLY A 58 9.59 1.63 -3.43
C GLY A 58 9.00 0.62 -2.45
N LEU A 59 9.54 0.54 -1.24
CA LEU A 59 9.14 -0.41 -0.21
C LEU A 59 7.87 0.08 0.48
N LEU A 60 6.96 -0.83 0.79
CA LEU A 60 5.78 -0.50 1.61
C LEU A 60 6.17 -0.66 3.08
N ASN A 61 6.48 0.45 3.73
CA ASN A 61 6.87 0.48 5.13
C ASN A 61 5.64 0.70 6.01
N PHE A 62 5.54 -0.03 7.12
CA PHE A 62 4.53 0.16 8.15
C PHE A 62 5.15 0.73 9.41
N TYR A 63 4.51 1.74 10.00
CA TYR A 63 5.04 2.48 11.14
C TYR A 63 4.19 2.24 12.38
N ASP A 64 4.87 2.26 13.53
CA ASP A 64 4.23 2.51 14.81
C ASP A 64 3.70 3.94 14.84
N GLY A 65 2.42 4.11 15.14
CA GLY A 65 1.74 5.42 15.09
C GLY A 65 2.27 6.42 16.13
N ASP A 66 2.81 5.95 17.26
CA ASP A 66 3.28 6.80 18.34
C ASP A 66 4.77 7.12 18.21
N SER A 67 5.59 6.09 17.94
CA SER A 67 7.05 6.22 17.94
C SER A 67 7.63 6.59 16.57
N GLY A 68 6.85 6.46 15.49
CA GLY A 68 7.30 6.67 14.11
C GLY A 68 8.36 5.67 13.64
N GLN A 69 8.55 4.56 14.36
CA GLN A 69 9.51 3.52 14.00
C GLN A 69 8.89 2.58 12.97
N ILE A 70 9.70 2.08 12.02
CA ILE A 70 9.26 1.07 11.06
C ILE A 70 9.11 -0.26 11.80
N GLN A 71 7.91 -0.82 11.81
CA GLN A 71 7.60 -2.12 12.41
C GLN A 71 7.74 -3.27 11.40
N ASP A 72 7.36 -3.04 10.15
CA ASP A 72 7.42 -4.04 9.10
C ASP A 72 7.62 -3.37 7.73
N THR A 73 8.05 -4.15 6.74
CA THR A 73 8.31 -3.68 5.40
C THR A 73 8.06 -4.77 4.36
N PHE A 74 7.22 -4.47 3.38
CA PHE A 74 7.00 -5.35 2.24
C PHE A 74 7.77 -4.85 1.02
N VAL A 75 8.60 -5.75 0.49
CA VAL A 75 9.28 -5.56 -0.80
C VAL A 75 8.29 -5.91 -1.91
N PRO A 76 8.04 -5.03 -2.89
CA PRO A 76 7.12 -5.34 -3.98
C PRO A 76 7.67 -6.51 -4.81
N ALA A 77 6.86 -7.53 -5.05
CA ALA A 77 7.18 -8.65 -5.92
C ALA A 77 6.08 -8.84 -6.96
N TYR A 78 6.42 -9.46 -8.09
CA TYR A 78 5.45 -9.68 -9.16
C TYR A 78 4.29 -10.54 -8.69
N ASN A 79 3.07 -10.16 -9.07
CA ASN A 79 1.84 -10.89 -8.79
C ASN A 79 1.63 -11.18 -7.29
N THR A 80 2.02 -10.22 -6.45
CA THR A 80 1.87 -10.31 -4.99
C THR A 80 0.83 -9.32 -4.52
N LEU A 81 -0.17 -9.81 -3.78
CA LEU A 81 -1.22 -9.01 -3.16
C LEU A 81 -0.91 -8.81 -1.66
N SER A 82 -0.56 -7.59 -1.28
CA SER A 82 -0.46 -7.17 0.12
C SER A 82 -1.79 -6.62 0.59
N LEU A 83 -2.21 -6.99 1.80
CA LEU A 83 -3.45 -6.55 2.45
C LEU A 83 -3.13 -6.06 3.85
N PHE A 84 -3.72 -4.94 4.26
CA PHE A 84 -3.62 -4.45 5.63
C PHE A 84 -4.88 -3.67 6.04
N THR A 85 -5.22 -3.77 7.32
CA THR A 85 -6.38 -3.07 7.90
C THR A 85 -6.11 -1.58 7.98
N THR A 86 -7.14 -0.75 7.76
CA THR A 86 -7.07 0.71 7.89
C THR A 86 -7.88 1.20 9.11
N PRO A 87 -7.48 2.28 9.79
CA PRO A 87 -6.28 3.08 9.53
C PRO A 87 -4.99 2.38 9.97
N GLN A 88 -3.90 2.60 9.23
CA GLN A 88 -2.57 2.04 9.50
C GLN A 88 -1.51 2.96 8.94
N TYR A 89 -0.64 3.53 9.78
CA TYR A 89 0.45 4.39 9.30
C TYR A 89 1.42 3.60 8.41
N HIS A 90 1.60 4.06 7.18
CA HIS A 90 2.46 3.43 6.17
C HIS A 90 2.97 4.45 5.16
N ALA A 91 4.01 4.09 4.41
CA ALA A 91 4.59 4.91 3.35
C ALA A 91 5.12 4.03 2.21
N VAL A 92 5.28 4.62 1.02
CA VAL A 92 6.08 4.03 -0.05
C VAL A 92 7.42 4.73 -0.08
N SER A 93 8.49 4.01 0.26
CA SER A 93 9.85 4.58 0.27
C SER A 93 10.27 5.05 -1.12
N THR A 94 11.16 6.03 -1.17
CA THR A 94 11.61 6.62 -2.44
C THR A 94 12.20 5.57 -3.35
N VAL A 95 11.71 5.52 -4.60
CA VAL A 95 12.32 4.70 -5.64
C VAL A 95 13.68 5.30 -5.99
N ALA A 96 14.74 4.50 -5.86
CA ALA A 96 16.11 4.95 -6.06
C ALA A 96 16.34 5.49 -7.49
N PRO A 97 17.22 6.50 -7.67
CA PRO A 97 17.58 7.04 -8.99
C PRO A 97 18.07 5.99 -9.99
N TYR A 98 18.67 4.91 -9.48
CA TYR A 98 19.25 3.81 -10.26
C TYR A 98 18.32 2.59 -10.41
N ALA A 99 17.05 2.70 -10.03
CA ALA A 99 16.07 1.65 -10.29
C ALA A 99 15.88 1.48 -11.82
N PRO A 100 16.06 0.27 -12.38
CA PRO A 100 16.09 0.08 -13.83
C PRO A 100 14.71 0.12 -14.49
N LEU A 101 13.64 -0.06 -13.71
CA LEU A 101 12.25 -0.16 -14.17
C LEU A 101 11.31 0.58 -13.20
N PRO A 102 10.14 1.03 -13.67
CA PRO A 102 9.12 1.60 -12.80
C PRO A 102 8.55 0.55 -11.84
N ARG A 103 8.20 0.98 -10.61
CA ARG A 103 7.36 0.17 -9.71
C ARG A 103 5.90 0.34 -10.10
N LEU A 104 5.28 -0.77 -10.51
CA LEU A 104 3.90 -0.84 -10.98
C LEU A 104 3.03 -1.57 -9.96
N SER A 105 1.85 -1.01 -9.67
CA SER A 105 0.88 -1.66 -8.79
C SER A 105 -0.56 -1.24 -9.09
N ILE A 106 -1.53 -2.09 -8.76
CA ILE A 106 -2.93 -1.70 -8.59
C ILE A 106 -3.18 -1.58 -7.08
N THR A 107 -3.68 -0.43 -6.63
CA THR A 107 -3.94 -0.18 -5.21
C THR A 107 -5.37 0.33 -5.01
N GLY A 108 -5.92 0.15 -3.81
CA GLY A 108 -7.25 0.68 -3.47
C GLY A 108 -7.73 0.17 -2.13
N TRP A 109 -9.03 0.36 -1.86
CA TRP A 109 -9.65 0.01 -0.59
C TRP A 109 -10.88 -0.89 -0.76
N LEU A 110 -11.02 -1.83 0.17
CA LEU A 110 -12.27 -2.52 0.45
C LEU A 110 -13.09 -1.68 1.42
N ARG A 111 -14.34 -1.37 1.04
CA ARG A 111 -15.15 -0.34 1.71
C ARG A 111 -16.52 -0.84 2.15
N ALA A 112 -17.04 -0.26 3.22
CA ALA A 112 -18.34 -0.58 3.82
C ALA A 112 -19.41 0.52 3.65
N ASP A 113 -19.05 1.67 3.09
CA ASP A 113 -20.00 2.75 2.75
C ASP A 113 -20.70 2.55 1.41
#